data_AF-A0A445D714-F1
#
_entry.id   AF-A0A445D714-F1
#
_cell.length_a   1.000
_cell.length_b   1.000
_cell.length_c   1.000
_cell.angle_alpha   90.00
_cell.angle_beta   90.00
_cell.angle_gamma   90.00
#
_symmetry.space_group_name_H-M   'P 1'
#
loop_
_entity.id
_entity.type
_entity.pdbx_description
1 polymer ?
#
loop_
_entity_poly.entity_id
_entity_poly.type
_entity_poly.pdbx_seq_one_letter_code
_entity_poly.pdbx_strand_id
1 'polypeptide(L)'
;MLKQHRELSMSVHRTIENNEEVGIGPSKTYQLFVAAAGGHHELNFIEKDVRHFIMREVRNVSELDDAKKFKKYLVRMKGKKQNFFFKLELEDDQSIKLAF
;
A
#
# COMPACT_ATOMS: atom_id res chain seq x y z
N MET A 1 -9.17 -26.09 2.52
CA MET A 1 -9.79 -24.97 3.26
C MET A 1 -9.32 -23.67 2.65
N LEU A 2 -10.25 -22.91 2.07
CA LEU A 2 -9.97 -21.61 1.44
C LEU A 2 -9.48 -20.63 2.53
N LYS A 3 -8.35 -19.96 2.27
CA LYS A 3 -7.81 -18.92 3.15
C LYS A 3 -8.89 -17.85 3.31
N GLN A 4 -9.46 -17.74 4.51
CA GLN A 4 -10.31 -16.61 4.85
C GLN A 4 -9.49 -15.34 4.62
N HIS A 5 -10.07 -14.41 3.86
CA HIS A 5 -9.55 -13.05 3.74
C HIS A 5 -9.72 -12.42 5.12
N ARG A 6 -8.68 -12.50 5.96
CA ARG A 6 -8.69 -11.91 7.31
C ARG A 6 -8.53 -10.40 7.14
N GLU A 7 -9.64 -9.70 7.10
CA GLU A 7 -9.63 -8.24 7.08
C GLU A 7 -9.19 -7.73 8.45
N LEU A 8 -8.13 -6.91 8.45
CA LEU A 8 -7.69 -6.17 9.62
C LEU A 8 -8.61 -4.95 9.78
N SER A 9 -8.94 -4.59 11.01
CA SER A 9 -9.69 -3.37 11.26
C SER A 9 -8.84 -2.13 10.97
N MET A 10 -9.49 -0.99 10.71
CA MET A 10 -8.81 0.29 10.51
C MET A 10 -7.92 0.72 11.69
N SER A 11 -8.28 0.36 12.92
CA SER A 11 -7.46 0.64 14.10
C SER A 11 -6.17 -0.19 14.11
N VAL A 12 -6.26 -1.46 13.69
CA VAL A 12 -5.10 -2.34 13.54
C VAL A 12 -4.19 -1.85 12.42
N HIS A 13 -4.75 -1.41 11.29
CA HIS A 13 -3.98 -0.79 10.20
C HIS A 13 -3.12 0.38 10.68
N ARG A 14 -3.74 1.38 11.32
CA ARG A 14 -3.01 2.55 11.83
C ARG A 14 -1.90 2.18 12.81
N THR A 15 -2.13 1.15 13.63
CA THR A 15 -1.12 0.71 14.60
C THR A 15 0.06 0.03 13.89
N ILE A 16 -0.20 -0.75 12.83
CA ILE A 16 0.86 -1.35 12.01
C ILE A 16 1.64 -0.27 11.26
N GLU A 17 0.95 0.71 10.66
CA GLU A 17 1.56 1.86 9.98
C GLU A 17 2.49 2.65 10.91
N ASN A 18 1.98 3.04 12.09
CA ASN A 18 2.79 3.78 13.08
C ASN A 18 4.03 2.99 13.50
N ASN A 19 3.90 1.67 13.68
CA ASN A 19 5.02 0.81 14.06
C ASN A 19 6.06 0.68 12.94
N GLU A 20 5.62 0.57 11.68
CA GLU A 20 6.51 0.55 10.53
C GLU A 20 7.25 1.89 10.36
N GLU A 21 6.56 3.02 10.58
CA GLU A 21 7.16 4.36 10.51
C GLU A 21 8.30 4.55 11.52
N VAL A 22 8.18 3.97 12.72
CA VAL A 22 9.25 3.98 13.73
C VAL A 22 10.26 2.82 13.57
N GLY A 23 10.14 2.02 12.51
CA GLY A 23 11.04 0.92 12.19
C GLY A 23 10.87 -0.34 13.06
N ILE A 24 9.72 -0.50 13.72
CA ILE A 24 9.39 -1.74 14.43
C ILE A 24 8.94 -2.78 13.40
N GLY A 25 9.81 -3.76 13.18
CA GLY A 25 9.53 -4.81 12.21
C GLY A 25 8.28 -5.66 12.51
N PRO A 26 7.71 -6.32 11.49
CA PRO A 26 6.41 -7.01 11.55
C PRO A 26 6.30 -8.04 12.68
N SER A 27 7.38 -8.77 12.98
CA SER A 27 7.39 -9.77 14.05
C SER A 27 7.17 -9.17 15.42
N LYS A 28 7.83 -8.03 15.71
CA LYS A 28 7.69 -7.31 16.97
C LYS A 28 6.31 -6.65 17.06
N THR A 29 5.84 -6.07 15.96
CA THR A 29 4.49 -5.51 15.86
C THR A 29 3.41 -6.55 16.19
N TYR A 30 3.52 -7.76 15.63
CA TYR A 30 2.60 -8.85 15.95
C TYR A 30 2.67 -9.26 17.43
N GLN A 31 3.87 -9.36 18.00
CA GLN A 31 4.04 -9.67 19.43
C GLN A 31 3.41 -8.61 20.34
N LEU A 32 3.47 -7.32 19.99
CA LEU A 32 2.79 -6.26 20.74
C LEU A 32 1.27 -6.45 20.74
N PHE A 33 0.68 -6.82 19.61
CA PHE A 33 -0.74 -7.16 19.55
C PHE A 33 -1.09 -8.37 20.42
N VAL A 34 -0.26 -9.41 20.40
CA VAL A 34 -0.45 -10.62 21.21
C VAL A 34 -0.40 -10.27 22.70
N ALA A 35 0.57 -9.45 23.11
CA ALA A 35 0.69 -8.99 24.48
C ALA A 35 -0.51 -8.13 24.91
N ALA A 36 -0.98 -7.22 24.05
CA ALA A 36 -2.12 -6.36 24.32
C ALA A 36 -3.46 -7.14 24.38
N ALA A 37 -3.62 -8.17 23.57
CA ALA A 37 -4.82 -9.01 23.55
C ALA A 37 -4.81 -10.11 24.62
N GLY A 38 -3.69 -10.33 25.31
CA GLY A 38 -3.55 -11.40 26.32
C GLY A 38 -3.32 -12.80 25.74
N GLY A 39 -3.06 -12.92 24.44
CA GLY A 39 -2.75 -14.19 23.81
C GLY A 39 -3.01 -14.23 22.30
N HIS A 40 -2.51 -15.28 21.65
CA HIS A 40 -2.68 -15.47 20.21
C HIS A 40 -4.13 -15.80 19.80
N HIS A 41 -4.89 -16.46 20.67
CA HIS A 41 -6.26 -16.93 20.37
C HIS A 41 -7.28 -15.77 20.34
N GLU A 42 -6.95 -14.64 20.96
CA GLU A 42 -7.77 -13.42 20.97
C GLU A 42 -7.60 -12.58 19.69
N LEU A 43 -6.61 -12.88 18.85
CA LEU A 43 -6.38 -12.17 17.59
C LEU A 43 -7.03 -12.90 16.40
N ASN A 44 -7.75 -12.12 15.59
CA ASN A 44 -8.36 -12.60 14.35
C ASN A 44 -7.36 -12.71 13.19
N PHE A 45 -6.10 -12.35 13.39
CA PHE A 45 -5.03 -12.32 12.38
C PHE A 45 -3.72 -12.90 12.91
N ILE A 46 -2.84 -13.30 11.99
CA ILE A 46 -1.52 -13.83 12.31
C ILE A 46 -0.42 -12.87 11.85
N GLU A 47 0.81 -13.10 12.32
CA GLU A 47 1.99 -12.33 11.92
C GLU A 47 2.16 -12.21 10.39
N LYS A 48 1.76 -13.26 9.65
CA LYS A 48 1.79 -13.25 8.19
C LYS A 48 0.91 -12.16 7.59
N ASP A 49 -0.22 -11.86 8.21
CA ASP A 49 -1.15 -10.83 7.74
C ASP A 49 -0.54 -9.44 7.93
N VAL A 50 0.19 -9.21 9.04
CA VAL A 50 0.98 -7.98 9.27
C VAL A 50 2.07 -7.79 8.20
N ARG A 51 2.83 -8.86 7.91
CA ARG A 51 3.83 -8.83 6.83
C ARG A 51 3.21 -8.53 5.48
N HIS A 52 2.07 -9.15 5.19
CA HIS A 52 1.37 -8.95 3.92
C HIS A 52 0.86 -7.52 3.78
N PHE A 53 0.33 -6.94 4.87
CA PHE A 53 -0.11 -5.55 4.92
C PHE A 53 1.04 -4.59 4.61
N ILE A 54 2.17 -4.67 5.33
CA ILE A 54 3.32 -3.79 5.12
C ILE A 54 3.85 -3.91 3.70
N MET A 55 4.01 -5.13 3.19
CA MET A 55 4.50 -5.34 1.82
C MET A 55 3.53 -4.80 0.76
N ARG A 56 2.22 -4.88 1.00
CA ARG A 56 1.21 -4.30 0.11
C ARG A 56 1.26 -2.78 0.15
N GLU A 57 1.39 -2.18 1.33
CA GLU A 57 1.44 -0.74 1.49
C GLU A 57 2.71 -0.14 0.85
N VAL A 58 3.88 -0.75 1.10
CA VAL A 58 5.14 -0.39 0.43
C VAL A 58 5.00 -0.46 -1.09
N ARG A 59 4.34 -1.50 -1.61
CA ARG A 59 4.09 -1.64 -3.04
C ARG A 59 3.15 -0.54 -3.57
N ASN A 60 2.05 -0.24 -2.89
CA ASN A 60 1.11 0.81 -3.27
C ASN A 60 1.80 2.18 -3.34
N VAL A 61 2.62 2.51 -2.33
CA VAL A 61 3.41 3.75 -2.28
C VAL A 61 4.40 3.82 -3.45
N SER A 62 5.08 2.71 -3.76
CA SER A 62 6.00 2.64 -4.91
C SER A 62 5.29 2.82 -6.24
N GLU A 63 4.15 2.14 -6.45
CA GLU A 63 3.36 2.24 -7.69
C GLU A 63 2.83 3.67 -7.89
N LEU A 64 2.41 4.35 -6.82
CA LEU A 64 1.99 5.75 -6.88
C LEU A 64 3.14 6.70 -7.24
N ASP A 65 4.34 6.51 -6.67
CA ASP A 65 5.52 7.32 -7.00
C ASP A 65 5.96 7.10 -8.47
N ASP A 66 5.92 5.84 -8.93
CA ASP A 66 6.23 5.49 -10.31
C ASP A 66 5.21 6.09 -11.29
N ALA A 67 3.92 6.08 -10.95
CA ALA A 67 2.88 6.76 -11.73
C ALA A 67 3.16 8.28 -11.83
N LYS A 68 3.53 8.94 -10.72
CA LYS A 68 3.89 10.36 -10.72
C LYS A 68 5.11 10.65 -11.61
N LYS A 69 6.15 9.81 -11.56
CA LYS A 69 7.33 9.93 -12.44
C LYS A 69 6.95 9.75 -13.91
N PHE A 70 6.13 8.74 -14.22
CA PHE A 70 5.68 8.46 -15.58
C PHE A 70 4.84 9.61 -16.15
N LYS A 71 3.94 10.19 -15.35
CA LYS A 71 3.18 11.40 -15.71
C LYS A 71 4.11 12.56 -16.10
N LYS A 72 5.14 12.83 -15.30
CA LYS A 72 6.12 13.89 -15.58
C LYS A 72 6.86 13.65 -16.89
N TYR A 73 7.20 12.40 -17.20
CA TYR A 73 7.82 12.02 -18.46
C TYR A 73 6.89 12.28 -19.66
N LEU A 74 5.62 11.87 -19.57
CA LEU A 74 4.64 12.08 -20.64
C LEU A 74 4.42 13.58 -20.97
N VAL A 75 4.31 14.42 -19.93
CA VAL A 75 4.22 15.89 -20.09
C VAL A 75 5.44 16.44 -20.83
N ARG A 76 6.64 15.97 -20.46
CA ARG A 76 7.90 16.36 -21.13
C ARG A 76 7.92 15.93 -22.60
N MET A 77 7.38 14.76 -22.93
CA MET A 77 7.32 14.25 -24.30
C MET A 77 6.35 15.05 -25.18
N LYS A 78 5.21 15.46 -24.63
CA LYS A 78 4.22 16.32 -25.33
C LYS A 78 4.84 17.65 -25.77
N GLY A 79 5.66 18.27 -24.92
CA GLY A 79 6.36 19.51 -25.27
C GLY A 79 7.43 19.35 -26.36
N LYS A 80 8.02 18.16 -26.49
CA LYS A 80 9.09 17.89 -27.47
C LYS A 80 8.59 17.45 -28.85
N LYS A 81 7.43 16.79 -28.91
CA LYS A 81 6.89 16.22 -30.15
C LYS A 81 5.45 16.68 -30.33
N GLN A 82 5.21 17.57 -31.31
CA GLN A 82 3.85 18.02 -31.66
C GLN A 82 2.90 16.86 -32.03
N ASN A 83 3.44 15.76 -32.56
CA ASN A 83 2.68 14.58 -32.96
C ASN A 83 2.47 13.55 -31.82
N PHE A 84 2.85 13.87 -30.58
CA PHE A 84 2.68 12.95 -29.45
C PHE A 84 1.30 13.16 -28.82
N PHE A 85 0.33 12.35 -29.28
CA PHE A 85 -1.05 12.36 -28.81
C PHE A 85 -1.27 11.23 -27.81
N PHE A 86 -1.65 11.60 -26.59
CA PHE A 86 -2.17 10.70 -25.56
C PHE A 86 -3.13 11.53 -24.69
N LYS A 87 -4.26 10.95 -24.30
CA LYS A 87 -5.18 11.57 -23.33
C LYS A 87 -4.94 10.90 -21.97
N LEU A 88 -4.51 11.70 -21.00
CA LEU A 88 -4.25 11.24 -19.64
C LEU A 88 -5.46 11.64 -18.77
N GLU A 89 -6.23 10.66 -18.34
CA GLU A 89 -7.24 10.83 -17.29
C GLU A 89 -6.63 10.35 -15.97
N LEU A 90 -7.00 11.01 -14.87
CA LEU A 90 -6.58 10.61 -13.53
C LEU A 90 -7.83 10.17 -12.79
N GLU A 91 -7.73 9.06 -12.06
CA GLU A 91 -8.77 8.68 -11.11
C GLU A 91 -8.58 9.44 -9.79
N ASP A 92 -9.56 9.35 -8.90
CA ASP A 92 -9.59 10.11 -7.63
C ASP A 92 -8.39 9.79 -6.71
N ASP A 93 -7.83 8.59 -6.84
CA ASP A 93 -6.63 8.13 -6.12
C ASP A 93 -5.30 8.55 -6.77
N GLN A 94 -5.35 9.43 -7.78
CA GLN A 94 -4.23 9.88 -8.60
C GLN A 94 -3.59 8.80 -9.50
N SER A 95 -4.22 7.62 -9.62
CA SER A 95 -3.79 6.61 -10.59
C SER A 95 -4.00 7.10 -12.03
N ILE A 96 -3.17 6.61 -12.95
CA ILE A 96 -3.20 7.02 -14.36
C ILE A 96 -4.15 6.11 -15.13
N LYS A 97 -5.18 6.71 -15.70
CA LYS A 97 -6.05 6.10 -16.71
C LYS A 97 -5.63 6.62 -18.09
N LEU A 98 -5.04 5.74 -18.90
CA LEU A 98 -4.70 6.09 -20.28
C LEU A 98 -5.95 5.91 -21.15
N ALA A 99 -6.40 7.00 -21.78
CA ALA A 99 -7.37 6.96 -22.87
C ALA A 99 -6.62 7.21 -24.18
N PHE A 100 -6.80 6.31 -25.15
CA PHE A 100 -6.17 6.39 -26.47
C PHE A 100 -6.64 7.63 -27.24
#